data_AF-A0A6J4NS19-F1
#
_entry.id   AF-A0A6J4NS19-F1
#
_cell.length_a   1.000
_cell.length_b   1.000
_cell.length_c   1.000
_cell.angle_alpha   90.00
_cell.angle_beta   90.00
_cell.angle_gamma   90.00
#
_symmetry.space_group_name_H-M   'P 1'
#
loop_
_entity.id
_entity.type
_entity.pdbx_description
1 polymer ?
#
loop_
_entity_poly.entity_id
_entity_poly.type
_entity_poly.pdbx_seq_one_letter_code
_entity_poly.pdbx_strand_id
1 'polypeptide(L)'
;PFVLAEGRRLHRAAMGMWAAYTPRTNLKVLHAVDGQVHSIARSAPAREEAGTDKDPGGIWRRAFDTPVTRRVAENWVMLDRLHKARIGPEPLALAIAPRYRAWFTRGTTFSAGYYVANLHLYPPKPPTTEDELRAAGVIPDAKRACLREQINGYVSDLNAVRGAMPDNAEDEVTLIADALDAALAEARTGT
;
A
#
# COMPACT_ATOMS: atom_id res chain seq x y z
N PRO A 1 6.84 -11.89 16.49
CA PRO A 1 7.46 -11.23 15.31
C PRO A 1 6.83 -11.81 14.04
N PHE A 2 6.42 -10.97 13.11
CA PHE A 2 5.87 -11.45 11.85
C PHE A 2 6.98 -11.75 10.84
N VAL A 3 6.72 -12.67 9.94
CA VAL A 3 7.68 -13.10 8.93
C VAL A 3 7.03 -12.98 7.56
N LEU A 4 7.74 -12.35 6.62
CA LEU A 4 7.40 -12.40 5.20
C LEU A 4 8.37 -13.37 4.51
N ALA A 5 7.83 -14.32 3.76
CA ALA A 5 8.63 -15.23 2.96
C ALA A 5 8.71 -14.70 1.51
N GLU A 6 9.92 -14.48 1.01
CA GLU A 6 10.20 -14.17 -0.40
C GLU A 6 10.84 -15.41 -1.04
N GLY A 7 10.03 -16.19 -1.75
CA GLY A 7 10.41 -17.54 -2.18
C GLY A 7 10.71 -18.43 -0.98
N ARG A 8 11.98 -18.85 -0.82
CA ARG A 8 12.43 -19.69 0.30
C ARG A 8 13.08 -18.89 1.45
N ARG A 9 13.22 -17.58 1.31
CA ARG A 9 13.91 -16.73 2.30
C ARG A 9 12.89 -16.13 3.26
N LEU A 10 13.19 -16.21 4.56
CA LEU A 10 12.35 -15.66 5.61
C LEU A 10 12.93 -14.33 6.10
N HIS A 11 12.09 -13.32 6.16
CA HIS A 11 12.46 -11.98 6.61
C HIS A 11 11.57 -11.52 7.76
N ARG A 12 12.16 -10.86 8.77
CA ARG A 12 11.36 -10.17 9.79
C ARG A 12 10.59 -9.03 9.13
N ALA A 13 9.29 -8.99 9.38
CA ALA A 13 8.40 -7.98 8.82
C ALA A 13 7.70 -7.18 9.92
N ALA A 14 7.52 -5.89 9.66
CA ALA A 14 6.55 -5.05 10.36
C ALA A 14 5.19 -5.24 9.70
N MET A 15 4.16 -5.57 10.49
CA MET A 15 2.79 -5.72 9.98
C MET A 15 2.00 -4.46 10.29
N GLY A 16 1.83 -3.63 9.27
CA GLY A 16 0.84 -2.58 9.28
C GLY A 16 -0.56 -3.15 9.08
N MET A 17 -1.56 -2.31 9.34
CA MET A 17 -2.97 -2.68 9.17
C MET A 17 -3.33 -3.11 7.75
N TRP A 18 -2.63 -2.59 6.74
CA TRP A 18 -2.94 -2.81 5.32
C TRP A 18 -1.81 -3.49 4.53
N ALA A 19 -0.60 -3.52 5.09
CA ALA A 19 0.58 -4.00 4.38
C ALA A 19 1.60 -4.60 5.34
N ALA A 20 2.39 -5.53 4.82
CA ALA A 20 3.62 -5.99 5.45
C ALA A 20 4.80 -5.20 4.88
N TYR A 21 5.75 -4.79 5.73
CA TYR A 21 7.00 -4.15 5.30
C TYR A 21 8.20 -4.90 5.84
N THR A 22 9.20 -5.12 4.98
CA THR A 22 10.45 -5.78 5.31
C THR A 22 11.62 -4.79 5.18
N PRO A 23 12.12 -4.21 6.28
CA PRO A 23 13.21 -3.22 6.21
C PRO A 23 14.50 -3.75 5.60
N ARG A 24 14.75 -5.06 5.67
CA ARG A 24 15.95 -5.68 5.10
C ARG A 24 15.96 -5.67 3.58
N THR A 25 14.79 -5.83 2.96
CA THR A 25 14.65 -5.92 1.49
C THR A 25 13.97 -4.69 0.92
N ASN A 26 13.56 -3.73 1.74
CA ASN A 26 12.76 -2.56 1.37
C ASN A 26 11.38 -2.90 0.77
N LEU A 27 10.98 -4.17 0.81
CA LEU A 27 9.75 -4.65 0.21
C LEU A 27 8.55 -4.33 1.10
N LYS A 28 7.54 -3.70 0.51
CA LYS A 28 6.23 -3.49 1.09
C LYS A 28 5.16 -4.16 0.23
N VAL A 29 4.39 -5.08 0.81
CA VAL A 29 3.36 -5.86 0.10
C VAL A 29 2.01 -5.64 0.78
N LEU A 30 0.97 -5.37 0.00
CA LEU A 30 -0.37 -5.19 0.54
C LEU A 30 -0.96 -6.52 1.01
N HIS A 31 -1.78 -6.46 2.06
CA HIS A 31 -2.60 -7.59 2.47
C HIS A 31 -3.69 -7.80 1.42
N ALA A 32 -3.88 -9.05 0.99
CA ALA A 32 -4.78 -9.39 -0.10
C ALA A 32 -5.69 -10.56 0.23
N VAL A 33 -6.95 -10.48 -0.18
CA VAL A 33 -7.88 -11.62 -0.28
C VAL A 33 -8.45 -11.59 -1.69
N ASP A 34 -8.28 -12.67 -2.44
CA ASP A 34 -8.79 -12.81 -3.82
C ASP A 34 -8.38 -11.65 -4.74
N GLY A 35 -7.13 -11.18 -4.61
CA GLY A 35 -6.59 -10.07 -5.40
C GLY A 35 -7.09 -8.68 -5.00
N GLN A 36 -7.92 -8.59 -3.97
CA GLN A 36 -8.48 -7.34 -3.46
C GLN A 36 -7.80 -6.95 -2.15
N VAL A 37 -7.69 -5.65 -1.90
CA VAL A 37 -7.04 -5.11 -0.68
C VAL A 37 -7.74 -5.65 0.56
N HIS A 38 -6.95 -5.92 1.61
CA HIS A 38 -7.43 -6.37 2.91
C HIS A 38 -6.84 -5.53 4.05
N SER A 39 -7.54 -5.50 5.18
CA SER A 39 -7.08 -4.86 6.40
C SER A 39 -7.14 -5.86 7.55
N ILE A 40 -6.06 -5.93 8.33
CA ILE A 40 -6.01 -6.67 9.60
C ILE A 40 -6.29 -5.76 10.80
N ALA A 41 -6.76 -4.53 10.56
CA ALA A 41 -7.14 -3.61 11.63
C ALA A 41 -8.26 -4.20 12.48
N ARG A 42 -8.20 -4.04 13.81
CA ARG A 42 -9.27 -4.48 14.72
C ARG A 42 -10.63 -3.83 14.40
N SER A 43 -10.62 -2.63 13.84
CA SER A 43 -11.81 -1.90 13.43
C SER A 43 -12.36 -2.31 12.06
N ALA A 44 -11.65 -3.16 11.32
CA ALA A 44 -12.13 -3.66 10.04
C ALA A 44 -13.21 -4.73 10.30
N PRO A 45 -14.38 -4.64 9.64
CA PRO A 45 -15.36 -5.70 9.69
C PRO A 45 -14.85 -6.94 8.95
N ALA A 46 -15.50 -8.08 9.17
CA ALA A 46 -15.37 -9.20 8.25
C ALA A 46 -15.75 -8.76 6.82
N ARG A 47 -15.14 -9.35 5.78
CA ARG A 47 -15.40 -8.92 4.39
C ARG A 47 -16.87 -9.10 4.02
N GLU A 48 -17.50 -10.15 4.54
CA GLU A 48 -18.90 -10.49 4.34
C GLU A 48 -19.86 -9.50 5.04
N GLU A 49 -19.38 -8.77 6.04
CA GLU A 49 -20.15 -7.74 6.75
C GLU A 49 -19.92 -6.33 6.17
N ALA A 50 -18.98 -6.18 5.23
CA ALA A 50 -18.71 -4.90 4.58
C ALA A 50 -19.88 -4.48 3.68
N GLY A 51 -20.31 -3.22 3.77
CA GLY A 51 -21.48 -2.71 3.04
C GLY A 51 -22.84 -3.04 3.67
N THR A 52 -22.87 -3.63 4.88
CA THR A 52 -24.08 -3.71 5.72
C THR A 52 -24.31 -2.39 6.47
N ASP A 53 -25.38 -2.29 7.27
CA ASP A 53 -25.68 -1.11 8.10
C ASP A 53 -24.53 -0.70 9.04
N LYS A 54 -23.57 -1.61 9.30
CA LYS A 54 -22.36 -1.36 10.10
C LYS A 54 -21.24 -0.67 9.33
N ASP A 55 -21.38 -0.45 8.02
CA ASP A 55 -20.43 0.26 7.15
C ASP A 55 -21.09 1.54 6.57
N PRO A 56 -21.34 2.56 7.41
CA PRO A 56 -21.96 3.79 6.94
C PRO A 56 -21.13 4.42 5.82
N GLY A 57 -21.78 4.62 4.67
CA GLY A 57 -21.15 5.12 3.46
C GLY A 57 -20.40 4.08 2.63
N GLY A 58 -20.48 2.78 2.96
CA GLY A 58 -19.95 1.67 2.15
C GLY A 58 -18.42 1.70 1.99
N ILE A 59 -17.70 2.23 2.99
CA ILE A 59 -16.29 2.56 2.85
C ILE A 59 -15.41 1.31 2.99
N TRP A 60 -15.76 0.40 3.90
CA TRP A 60 -15.08 -0.89 4.00
C TRP A 60 -15.36 -1.74 2.77
N ARG A 61 -16.60 -1.69 2.25
CA ARG A 61 -16.92 -2.36 0.99
C ARG A 61 -16.05 -1.85 -0.14
N ARG A 62 -16.00 -0.53 -0.38
CA ARG A 62 -15.10 0.04 -1.40
C ARG A 62 -13.66 -0.38 -1.18
N ALA A 63 -13.19 -0.37 0.06
CA ALA A 63 -11.83 -0.79 0.36
C ALA A 63 -11.55 -2.26 0.02
N PHE A 64 -12.50 -3.14 0.32
CA PHE A 64 -12.41 -4.57 0.03
C PHE A 64 -12.75 -4.93 -1.43
N ASP A 65 -13.35 -4.01 -2.18
CA ASP A 65 -13.59 -4.15 -3.62
C ASP A 65 -12.47 -3.50 -4.45
N THR A 66 -11.46 -2.90 -3.81
CA THR A 66 -10.33 -2.25 -4.50
C THR A 66 -9.25 -3.28 -4.85
N PRO A 67 -8.88 -3.42 -6.14
CA PRO A 67 -7.79 -4.32 -6.52
C PRO A 67 -6.46 -3.92 -5.90
N VAL A 68 -5.66 -4.90 -5.49
CA VAL A 68 -4.33 -4.63 -4.90
C VAL A 68 -3.40 -3.91 -5.87
N THR A 69 -3.47 -4.22 -7.16
CA THR A 69 -2.69 -3.57 -8.22
C THR A 69 -3.06 -2.11 -8.36
N ARG A 70 -4.36 -1.80 -8.37
CA ARG A 70 -4.86 -0.42 -8.33
C ARG A 70 -4.34 0.35 -7.13
N ARG A 71 -4.42 -0.23 -5.92
CA ARG A 71 -3.95 0.46 -4.71
C ARG A 71 -2.42 0.64 -4.70
N VAL A 72 -1.68 -0.31 -5.23
CA VAL A 72 -0.22 -0.18 -5.41
C VAL A 72 0.11 0.92 -6.40
N ALA A 73 -0.62 1.03 -7.51
CA ALA A 73 -0.44 2.10 -8.48
C ALA A 73 -0.69 3.49 -7.88
N GLU A 74 -1.78 3.65 -7.12
CA GLU A 74 -2.06 4.89 -6.36
C GLU A 74 -0.92 5.25 -5.41
N ASN A 75 -0.45 4.26 -4.65
CA ASN A 75 0.68 4.45 -3.74
C ASN A 75 1.97 4.82 -4.50
N TRP A 76 2.23 4.20 -5.64
CA TRP A 76 3.42 4.44 -6.44
C TRP A 76 3.46 5.88 -6.95
N VAL A 77 2.36 6.37 -7.52
CA VAL A 77 2.25 7.76 -7.99
C VAL A 77 2.48 8.73 -6.82
N MET A 78 1.85 8.48 -5.67
CA MET A 78 2.07 9.31 -4.49
C MET A 78 3.53 9.27 -4.02
N LEU A 79 4.17 8.10 -3.97
CA LEU A 79 5.57 7.95 -3.56
C LEU A 79 6.52 8.74 -4.47
N ASP A 80 6.34 8.63 -5.78
CA ASP A 80 7.14 9.37 -6.76
C ASP A 80 7.00 10.88 -6.58
N ARG A 81 5.77 11.37 -6.43
CA ARG A 81 5.50 12.79 -6.19
C ARG A 81 6.10 13.30 -4.88
N LEU A 82 5.91 12.56 -3.79
CA LEU A 82 6.47 12.90 -2.48
C LEU A 82 8.01 12.88 -2.49
N HIS A 83 8.61 11.94 -3.21
CA HIS A 83 10.06 11.86 -3.35
C HIS A 83 10.61 13.06 -4.14
N LYS A 84 9.99 13.42 -5.27
CA LYS A 84 10.34 14.62 -6.05
C LYS A 84 10.23 15.91 -5.22
N ALA A 85 9.25 15.98 -4.33
CA ALA A 85 9.09 17.06 -3.35
C ALA A 85 9.99 16.94 -2.10
N ARG A 86 10.81 15.87 -1.99
CA ARG A 86 11.72 15.58 -0.86
C ARG A 86 11.02 15.43 0.50
N ILE A 87 9.76 15.00 0.49
CA ILE A 87 8.93 14.81 1.70
C ILE A 87 8.49 13.35 1.90
N GLY A 88 8.83 12.46 0.97
CA GLY A 88 8.62 11.02 1.07
C GLY A 88 9.86 10.20 0.70
N PRO A 89 9.79 8.87 0.87
CA PRO A 89 10.87 7.97 0.52
C PRO A 89 11.02 7.82 -0.98
N GLU A 90 12.21 7.42 -1.43
CA GLU A 90 12.45 7.08 -2.82
C GLU A 90 11.70 5.78 -3.20
N PRO A 91 10.84 5.81 -4.25
CA PRO A 91 10.31 4.59 -4.84
C PRO A 91 11.41 3.87 -5.62
N LEU A 92 11.61 2.57 -5.35
CA LEU A 92 12.74 1.81 -5.91
C LEU A 92 12.30 0.89 -7.06
N ALA A 93 11.22 0.14 -6.88
CA ALA A 93 10.66 -0.74 -7.90
C ALA A 93 9.22 -1.16 -7.56
N LEU A 94 8.43 -1.49 -8.56
CA LEU A 94 7.15 -2.18 -8.39
C LEU A 94 7.37 -3.68 -8.18
N ALA A 95 6.47 -4.34 -7.44
CA ALA A 95 6.57 -5.76 -7.14
C ALA A 95 5.23 -6.47 -7.31
N ILE A 96 5.27 -7.70 -7.83
CA ILE A 96 4.12 -8.60 -7.89
C ILE A 96 4.37 -9.84 -7.03
N ALA A 97 3.30 -10.37 -6.45
CA ALA A 97 3.30 -11.62 -5.70
C ALA A 97 2.28 -12.57 -6.33
N PRO A 98 2.65 -13.31 -7.40
CA PRO A 98 1.73 -14.18 -8.12
C PRO A 98 1.21 -15.35 -7.28
N ARG A 99 1.92 -15.68 -6.20
CA ARG A 99 1.50 -16.63 -5.16
C ARG A 99 1.63 -15.96 -3.80
N TYR A 100 0.51 -15.56 -3.24
CA TYR A 100 0.39 -14.91 -1.95
C TYR A 100 -0.49 -15.74 -1.02
N ARG A 101 -0.04 -15.91 0.22
CA ARG A 101 -0.82 -16.57 1.28
C ARG A 101 -0.53 -15.90 2.61
N ALA A 102 -1.58 -15.66 3.38
CA ALA A 102 -1.50 -15.17 4.74
C ALA A 102 -2.46 -15.96 5.65
N TRP A 103 -2.36 -15.79 6.97
CA TRP A 103 -3.22 -16.51 7.91
C TRP A 103 -4.71 -16.13 7.80
N PHE A 104 -5.03 -15.00 7.20
CA PHE A 104 -6.40 -14.53 6.93
C PHE A 104 -6.94 -14.95 5.55
N THR A 105 -6.15 -15.66 4.75
CA THR A 105 -6.59 -16.17 3.43
C THR A 105 -6.97 -17.65 3.52
N ARG A 106 -8.08 -18.06 2.88
CA ARG A 106 -8.52 -19.46 2.81
C ARG A 106 -7.71 -20.34 1.85
N GLY A 107 -6.73 -19.78 1.15
CA GLY A 107 -5.91 -20.47 0.15
C GLY A 107 -4.76 -19.61 -0.37
N THR A 108 -4.21 -19.99 -1.52
CA THR A 108 -3.24 -19.15 -2.24
C THR A 108 -4.01 -18.22 -3.16
N THR A 109 -3.68 -16.93 -3.11
CA THR A 109 -4.16 -15.88 -4.01
C THR A 109 -2.96 -15.15 -4.60
N PHE A 110 -3.12 -13.90 -5.02
CA PHE A 110 -2.04 -13.01 -5.44
C PHE A 110 -2.10 -11.68 -4.68
N SER A 111 -0.98 -10.97 -4.68
CA SER A 111 -0.89 -9.60 -4.17
C SER A 111 0.08 -8.78 -5.03
N ALA A 112 0.20 -7.49 -4.72
CA ALA A 112 1.18 -6.59 -5.30
C ALA A 112 1.80 -5.73 -4.19
N GLY A 113 2.91 -5.09 -4.52
CA GLY A 113 3.65 -4.25 -3.62
C GLY A 113 4.64 -3.36 -4.34
N TYR A 114 5.55 -2.80 -3.58
CA TYR A 114 6.63 -1.97 -4.09
C TYR A 114 7.82 -2.03 -3.13
N TYR A 115 9.00 -1.80 -3.70
CA TYR A 115 10.23 -1.55 -2.97
C TYR A 115 10.36 -0.04 -2.74
N VAL A 116 10.65 0.35 -1.50
CA VAL A 116 10.72 1.76 -1.10
C VAL A 116 11.85 1.99 -0.11
N ALA A 117 12.59 3.08 -0.27
CA ALA A 117 13.73 3.38 0.59
C ALA A 117 13.35 3.50 2.07
N ASN A 118 14.25 3.06 2.94
CA ASN A 118 14.00 3.01 4.37
C ASN A 118 14.21 4.39 5.03
N LEU A 119 13.10 5.07 5.35
CA LEU A 119 13.11 6.38 6.01
C LEU A 119 13.86 6.43 7.34
N HIS A 120 14.03 5.31 8.05
CA HIS A 120 14.85 5.28 9.27
C HIS A 120 16.33 5.59 9.03
N LEU A 121 16.78 5.49 7.77
CA LEU A 121 18.15 5.83 7.35
C LEU A 121 18.26 7.28 6.85
N TYR A 122 17.15 8.00 6.73
CA TYR A 122 17.13 9.38 6.23
C TYR A 122 17.50 10.34 7.37
N PRO A 123 18.19 11.46 7.07
CA PRO A 123 18.46 12.49 8.06
C PRO A 123 17.14 13.11 8.56
N PRO A 124 16.97 13.31 9.88
CA PRO A 124 15.79 13.97 10.42
C PRO A 124 15.60 15.39 9.86
N LYS A 125 14.34 15.75 9.57
CA LYS A 125 13.94 17.11 9.18
C LYS A 125 12.64 17.52 9.91
N PRO A 126 12.24 18.81 9.84
CA PRO A 126 10.92 19.22 10.32
C PRO A 126 9.80 18.37 9.68
N PRO A 127 8.74 18.04 10.45
CA PRO A 127 7.60 17.32 9.93
C PRO A 127 7.01 18.00 8.71
N THR A 128 6.71 17.19 7.70
CA THR A 128 5.99 17.61 6.50
C THR A 128 4.62 18.15 6.88
N THR A 129 4.27 19.30 6.33
CA THR A 129 3.00 20.00 6.53
C THR A 129 1.93 19.53 5.54
N GLU A 130 0.67 19.83 5.83
CA GLU A 130 -0.42 19.55 4.88
C GLU A 130 -0.26 20.33 3.58
N ASP A 131 0.22 21.57 3.64
CA ASP A 131 0.42 22.41 2.46
C ASP A 131 1.51 21.84 1.55
N GLU A 132 2.61 21.34 2.12
CA GLU A 132 3.65 20.63 1.36
C GLU A 132 3.13 19.34 0.72
N LEU A 133 2.29 18.59 1.44
CA LEU A 133 1.66 17.37 0.93
C LEU A 133 0.76 17.68 -0.28
N ARG A 134 -0.08 18.71 -0.15
CA ARG A 134 -0.97 19.16 -1.24
C ARG A 134 -0.20 19.74 -2.40
N ALA A 135 0.86 20.51 -2.15
CA ALA A 135 1.74 21.05 -3.18
C ALA A 135 2.46 19.94 -3.96
N ALA A 136 2.72 18.78 -3.33
CA ALA A 136 3.21 17.59 -4.00
C ALA A 136 2.13 16.84 -4.80
N GLY A 137 0.88 17.34 -4.87
CA GLY A 137 -0.21 16.67 -5.59
C GLY A 137 -0.70 15.41 -4.87
N VAL A 138 -0.69 15.41 -3.53
CA VAL A 138 -1.23 14.35 -2.68
C VAL A 138 -2.34 14.91 -1.79
N ILE A 139 -3.54 14.33 -1.93
CA ILE A 139 -4.71 14.66 -1.12
C ILE A 139 -4.61 13.87 0.19
N PRO A 140 -4.56 14.52 1.37
CA PRO A 140 -4.52 13.81 2.64
C PRO A 140 -5.83 13.07 2.90
N ASP A 141 -5.75 11.98 3.68
CA ASP A 141 -6.94 11.31 4.18
C ASP A 141 -7.72 12.18 5.18
N ALA A 142 -9.01 11.86 5.35
CA ALA A 142 -9.85 12.54 6.34
C ALA A 142 -9.28 12.47 7.77
N LYS A 143 -8.54 11.39 8.07
CA LYS A 143 -7.86 11.24 9.36
C LYS A 143 -6.45 11.82 9.32
N ARG A 144 -5.90 12.32 8.22
CA ARG A 144 -4.52 12.84 8.13
C ARG A 144 -3.47 11.87 8.72
N ALA A 145 -3.67 10.56 8.55
CA ALA A 145 -2.76 9.52 9.03
C ALA A 145 -1.35 9.71 8.44
N CYS A 146 -1.27 10.02 7.15
CA CYS A 146 0.00 10.30 6.45
C CYS A 146 0.81 11.46 7.09
N LEU A 147 0.14 12.42 7.74
CA LEU A 147 0.79 13.54 8.44
C LEU A 147 1.13 13.22 9.90
N ARG A 148 0.36 12.36 10.58
CA ARG A 148 0.65 11.95 11.97
C ARG A 148 1.73 10.89 12.07
N GLU A 149 1.82 10.01 11.07
CA GLU A 149 2.66 8.81 11.09
C GLU A 149 3.90 9.00 10.21
N GLN A 150 4.61 10.10 10.46
CA GLN A 150 5.84 10.43 9.75
C GLN A 150 7.05 9.75 10.40
N ILE A 151 8.03 9.37 9.60
CA ILE A 151 9.33 8.86 10.06
C ILE A 151 10.37 9.91 9.73
N ASN A 152 11.12 10.40 10.74
CA ASN A 152 12.16 11.43 10.55
C ASN A 152 11.68 12.72 9.86
N GLY A 153 10.37 13.01 9.92
CA GLY A 153 9.74 14.16 9.26
C GLY A 153 9.32 13.91 7.80
N TYR A 154 9.37 12.67 7.32
CA TYR A 154 8.91 12.25 5.99
C TYR A 154 7.62 11.43 6.08
N VAL A 155 6.75 11.57 5.10
CA VAL A 155 5.51 10.82 4.95
C VAL A 155 5.82 9.34 4.69
N SER A 156 5.29 8.44 5.53
CA SER A 156 5.65 7.01 5.50
C SER A 156 4.47 6.07 5.24
N ASP A 157 3.25 6.44 5.67
CA ASP A 157 2.06 5.63 5.47
C ASP A 157 1.10 6.24 4.46
N LEU A 158 0.92 5.50 3.36
CA LEU A 158 -0.01 5.80 2.29
C LEU A 158 -1.01 4.66 2.09
N ASN A 159 -0.96 3.57 2.87
CA ASN A 159 -1.63 2.32 2.47
C ASN A 159 -3.08 2.20 2.92
N ALA A 160 -3.55 3.11 3.78
CA ALA A 160 -4.95 3.09 4.18
C ALA A 160 -5.83 3.28 2.94
N VAL A 161 -6.93 2.54 2.79
CA VAL A 161 -7.80 2.71 1.62
C VAL A 161 -8.76 3.91 1.77
N ARG A 162 -8.97 4.38 2.99
CA ARG A 162 -9.41 5.77 3.23
C ARG A 162 -8.26 6.77 3.21
N GLY A 163 -7.07 6.32 2.81
CA GLY A 163 -5.79 7.01 2.93
C GLY A 163 -5.65 8.15 1.94
N ALA A 164 -4.44 8.69 1.92
CA ALA A 164 -4.09 9.70 0.94
C ALA A 164 -4.33 9.17 -0.49
N MET A 165 -4.63 10.10 -1.39
CA MET A 165 -4.86 9.83 -2.81
C MET A 165 -3.99 10.76 -3.67
N PRO A 166 -3.47 10.28 -4.81
CA PRO A 166 -2.82 11.18 -5.76
C PRO A 166 -3.87 12.10 -6.40
N ASP A 167 -3.56 13.40 -6.49
CA ASP A 167 -4.44 14.38 -7.12
C ASP A 167 -4.37 14.30 -8.65
N ASN A 168 -5.51 14.32 -9.35
CA ASN A 168 -5.60 14.31 -10.82
C ASN A 168 -4.66 13.29 -11.51
N ALA A 169 -4.67 12.02 -11.07
CA ALA A 169 -3.69 11.01 -11.50
C ALA A 169 -4.29 9.75 -12.14
N GLU A 170 -5.57 9.78 -12.56
CA GLU A 170 -6.29 8.59 -13.01
C GLU A 170 -5.58 7.84 -14.14
N ASP A 171 -5.04 8.57 -15.12
CA ASP A 171 -4.33 8.00 -16.26
C ASP A 171 -3.02 7.32 -15.85
N GLU A 172 -2.23 7.96 -14.98
CA GLU A 172 -0.98 7.40 -14.43
C GLU A 172 -1.26 6.12 -13.64
N VAL A 173 -2.29 6.17 -12.80
CA VAL A 173 -2.67 5.05 -11.95
C VAL A 173 -3.19 3.88 -12.79
N THR A 174 -4.01 4.15 -13.82
CA THR A 174 -4.51 3.12 -14.73
C THR A 174 -3.36 2.45 -15.49
N LEU A 175 -2.45 3.24 -16.06
CA LEU A 175 -1.30 2.72 -16.79
C LEU A 175 -0.45 1.77 -15.93
N ILE A 176 -0.19 2.13 -14.67
CA ILE A 176 0.61 1.31 -13.75
C ILE A 176 -0.18 0.07 -13.31
N ALA A 177 -1.48 0.22 -13.01
CA ALA A 177 -2.33 -0.89 -12.61
C ALA A 177 -2.42 -1.95 -13.72
N ASP A 178 -2.62 -1.53 -14.96
CA ASP A 178 -2.68 -2.42 -16.13
C ASP A 178 -1.35 -3.16 -16.34
N ALA A 179 -0.22 -2.48 -16.15
CA ALA A 179 1.10 -3.11 -16.23
C ALA A 179 1.32 -4.16 -15.14
N LEU A 180 0.86 -3.90 -13.91
CA LEU A 180 0.91 -4.86 -12.81
C LEU A 180 0.00 -6.07 -13.06
N ASP A 181 -1.21 -5.83 -13.58
CA ASP A 181 -2.18 -6.89 -13.91
C ASP A 181 -1.66 -7.79 -15.04
N ALA A 182 -1.06 -7.20 -16.09
CA ALA A 182 -0.42 -7.94 -17.17
C ALA A 182 0.74 -8.81 -16.67
N ALA A 183 1.62 -8.24 -15.85
CA ALA A 183 2.75 -8.98 -15.26
C ALA A 183 2.26 -10.12 -14.33
N LEU A 184 1.19 -9.90 -13.57
CA LEU A 184 0.56 -10.94 -12.75
C LEU A 184 -0.04 -12.06 -13.60
N ALA A 185 -0.70 -11.73 -14.71
CA ALA A 185 -1.29 -12.71 -15.61
C ALA A 185 -0.22 -13.60 -16.26
N GLU A 186 0.86 -13.00 -16.75
CA GLU A 186 2.02 -13.72 -17.30
C GLU A 186 2.66 -14.64 -16.25
N ALA A 187 2.96 -14.11 -15.07
CA ALA A 187 3.62 -14.87 -14.00
C ALA A 187 2.76 -16.02 -13.45
N ARG A 188 1.44 -15.98 -13.64
CA ARG A 188 0.50 -17.03 -13.20
C ARG A 188 0.23 -18.09 -14.28
N THR A 189 0.49 -17.79 -15.55
CA THR A 189 0.31 -18.72 -16.67
C THR A 189 1.61 -19.43 -17.04
N GLY A 190 2.77 -18.85 -16.73
CA GLY A 190 4.10 -19.43 -16.96
C GLY A 190 4.62 -20.42 -15.89
N THR A 191 3.74 -20.96 -15.04
CA THR A 191 4.05 -22.02 -14.05
C THR A 191 3.28 -23.29 -14.34
#